data_AF-A0A225UZA6-F1
#
_entry.id   AF-A0A225UZA6-F1
#
_cell.length_a   1.000
_cell.length_b   1.000
_cell.length_c   1.000
_cell.angle_alpha   90.00
_cell.angle_beta   90.00
_cell.angle_gamma   90.00
#
_symmetry.space_group_name_H-M   'P 1'
#
loop_
_entity.id
_entity.type
_entity.pdbx_description
1 polymer ?
#
loop_
_entity_poly.entity_id
_entity_poly.type
_entity_poly.pdbx_seq_one_letter_code
_entity_poly.pdbx_strand_id
1 'polypeptide(L)'
;MPGNSKTTRTGERKNITGLDKIIQHLRDKIKTLESQHIRLSVSIPAAGDQSDAVLGYFHVVRHRLALSFGDVNEELKNVIKIAKHLMVATTSISVTITKQTLASVFPHLLRDDKFGLGSKLLGQRITMRGSTFFEWGVTC
;
A
#
# COMPACT_ATOMS: atom_id res chain seq x y z
N MET A 1 48.72 -45.80 -12.20
CA MET A 1 47.67 -45.85 -11.16
C MET A 1 48.32 -45.51 -9.82
N PRO A 2 47.71 -44.81 -8.84
CA PRO A 2 46.75 -43.69 -8.82
C PRO A 2 47.53 -42.34 -8.66
N GLY A 3 47.02 -41.09 -8.64
CA GLY A 3 45.75 -40.49 -8.25
C GLY A 3 45.98 -39.55 -7.06
N ASN A 4 45.87 -38.22 -7.22
CA ASN A 4 45.27 -37.37 -6.19
C ASN A 4 44.92 -35.96 -6.69
N SER A 5 43.63 -35.65 -6.59
CA SER A 5 42.95 -34.40 -6.88
C SER A 5 42.83 -33.57 -5.59
N LYS A 6 43.51 -32.43 -5.48
CA LYS A 6 43.23 -31.44 -4.43
C LYS A 6 43.62 -30.02 -4.84
N THR A 7 42.75 -29.27 -5.53
CA THR A 7 42.83 -27.79 -5.47
C THR A 7 41.53 -27.06 -5.86
N THR A 8 40.42 -27.24 -5.13
CA THR A 8 39.24 -26.35 -5.26
C THR A 8 38.49 -26.28 -3.93
N ARG A 9 38.97 -25.49 -2.95
CA ARG A 9 38.21 -25.31 -1.69
C ARG A 9 38.34 -23.95 -1.02
N THR A 10 39.31 -23.12 -1.41
CA THR A 10 39.63 -21.86 -0.72
C THR A 10 39.13 -20.61 -1.45
N GLY A 11 39.02 -20.62 -2.78
CA GLY A 11 38.49 -19.51 -3.57
C GLY A 11 36.96 -19.37 -3.46
N GLU A 12 36.27 -20.50 -3.39
CA GLU A 12 34.81 -20.57 -3.32
C GLU A 12 34.26 -19.96 -2.02
N ARG A 13 34.94 -20.18 -0.88
CA ARG A 13 34.56 -19.61 0.41
C ARG A 13 34.66 -18.08 0.46
N LYS A 14 35.70 -17.49 -0.17
CA LYS A 14 35.85 -16.02 -0.22
C LYS A 14 34.74 -15.36 -1.04
N ASN A 15 34.31 -16.01 -2.12
CA ASN A 15 33.21 -15.55 -2.96
C ASN A 15 31.86 -15.67 -2.24
N ILE A 16 31.62 -16.79 -1.55
CA ILE A 16 30.41 -16.99 -0.72
C ILE A 16 30.30 -15.89 0.34
N THR A 17 31.38 -15.63 1.10
CA THR A 17 31.39 -14.57 2.11
C THR A 17 31.26 -13.16 1.52
N GLY A 18 31.77 -12.93 0.31
CA GLY A 18 31.58 -11.67 -0.42
C GLY A 18 30.13 -11.45 -0.86
N LEU A 19 29.49 -12.51 -1.36
CA LEU A 19 28.10 -12.47 -1.80
C LEU A 19 27.14 -12.26 -0.62
N ASP A 20 27.40 -12.93 0.52
CA ASP A 20 26.62 -12.73 1.74
C ASP A 20 26.67 -11.28 2.23
N LYS A 21 27.83 -10.64 2.15
CA LYS A 21 27.98 -9.21 2.48
C LYS A 21 27.15 -8.31 1.56
N ILE A 22 27.14 -8.60 0.26
CA ILE A 22 26.35 -7.83 -0.72
C ILE A 22 24.86 -8.04 -0.47
N ILE A 23 24.43 -9.29 -0.23
CA ILE A 23 23.04 -9.62 0.07
C ILE A 23 22.56 -8.90 1.33
N GLN A 24 23.38 -8.88 2.39
CA GLN A 24 23.02 -8.16 3.62
C GLN A 24 23.00 -6.64 3.41
N HIS A 25 23.98 -6.09 2.71
CA HIS A 25 24.00 -4.66 2.39
C HIS A 25 22.77 -4.22 1.59
N LEU A 26 22.33 -5.03 0.63
CA LEU A 26 21.12 -4.77 -0.15
C LEU A 26 19.85 -4.90 0.71
N ARG A 27 19.77 -5.89 1.60
CA ARG A 27 18.66 -6.01 2.55
C ARG A 27 18.56 -4.81 3.49
N ASP A 28 19.70 -4.34 4.01
CA ASP A 28 19.75 -3.15 4.85
C ASP A 28 19.36 -1.89 4.09
N LYS A 29 19.80 -1.76 2.83
CA LYS A 29 19.36 -0.66 1.95
C LYS A 29 17.86 -0.72 1.65
N ILE A 30 17.31 -1.89 1.36
CA ILE A 30 15.86 -2.05 1.13
C ILE A 30 15.09 -1.68 2.41
N LYS A 31 15.48 -2.22 3.56
CA LYS A 31 14.85 -1.88 4.85
C LYS A 31 14.93 -0.39 5.17
N THR A 32 16.05 0.24 4.85
CA THR A 32 16.25 1.68 5.04
C THR A 32 15.40 2.50 4.06
N LEU A 33 15.34 2.09 2.80
CA LEU A 33 14.53 2.75 1.76
C LEU A 33 13.03 2.58 2.03
N GLU A 34 12.59 1.42 2.51
CA GLU A 34 11.21 1.18 2.96
C GLU A 34 10.87 2.05 4.18
N SER A 35 11.78 2.15 5.15
CA SER A 35 11.63 3.04 6.31
C SER A 35 11.60 4.52 5.90
N GLN A 36 12.38 4.89 4.88
CA GLN A 36 12.34 6.22 4.28
C GLN A 36 11.05 6.45 3.49
N HIS A 37 10.53 5.46 2.77
CA HIS A 37 9.26 5.56 2.06
C HIS A 37 8.07 5.72 3.02
N ILE A 38 8.09 5.04 4.17
CA ILE A 38 7.12 5.24 5.27
C ILE A 38 7.23 6.66 5.86
N ARG A 39 8.46 7.19 6.02
CA ARG A 39 8.66 8.58 6.46
C ARG A 39 8.27 9.60 5.41
N LEU A 40 8.54 9.36 4.13
CA LEU A 40 8.23 10.28 3.03
C LEU A 40 6.74 10.28 2.69
N SER A 41 6.04 9.15 2.87
CA SER A 41 4.58 9.11 2.86
C SER A 41 3.95 9.84 4.06
N VAL A 42 4.67 9.95 5.19
CA VAL A 42 4.33 10.86 6.30
C VAL A 42 4.82 12.31 6.04
N SER A 43 5.83 12.50 5.21
CA SER A 43 6.38 13.79 4.79
C SER A 43 5.73 14.28 3.49
N ILE A 44 4.40 14.20 3.44
CA ILE A 44 3.63 15.23 2.73
C ILE A 44 4.15 16.56 3.27
N PRO A 45 4.51 17.55 2.44
CA PRO A 45 5.15 18.77 2.91
C PRO A 45 4.31 19.40 4.02
N ALA A 46 4.87 19.35 5.24
CA ALA A 46 4.31 19.98 6.42
C ALA A 46 4.70 21.45 6.39
N ALA A 47 3.92 22.25 5.65
CA ALA A 47 3.75 23.69 5.86
C ALA A 47 2.72 24.23 4.84
N GLY A 48 1.43 24.00 5.09
CA GLY A 48 0.34 24.60 4.33
C GLY A 48 -1.03 24.00 4.65
N ASP A 49 -2.06 24.85 4.60
CA ASP A 49 -3.49 24.53 4.57
C ASP A 49 -3.86 23.39 3.60
N GLN A 50 -3.15 23.28 2.47
CA GLN A 50 -3.38 22.28 1.44
C GLN A 50 -3.13 20.83 1.90
N SER A 51 -2.06 20.57 2.67
CA SER A 51 -1.76 19.22 3.16
C SER A 51 -2.76 18.74 4.21
N ASP A 52 -3.30 19.66 5.00
CA ASP A 52 -4.33 19.38 6.01
C ASP A 52 -5.64 18.95 5.34
N ALA A 53 -6.05 19.64 4.27
CA ALA A 53 -7.25 19.27 3.52
C ALA A 53 -7.14 17.90 2.83
N VAL A 54 -5.95 17.53 2.33
CA VAL A 54 -5.69 16.18 1.80
C VAL A 54 -5.87 15.13 2.89
N LEU A 55 -5.26 15.36 4.07
CA LEU A 55 -5.38 14.45 5.21
C LEU A 55 -6.83 14.35 5.71
N GLY A 56 -7.53 15.47 5.80
CA GLY A 56 -8.94 15.55 6.19
C GLY A 56 -9.85 14.77 5.24
N TYR A 57 -9.64 14.87 3.92
CA TYR A 57 -10.37 14.06 2.95
C TYR A 57 -10.17 12.56 3.20
N PHE A 58 -8.92 12.12 3.38
CA PHE A 58 -8.64 10.70 3.64
C PHE A 58 -9.25 10.22 4.96
N HIS A 59 -9.26 11.06 6.00
CA HIS A 59 -9.94 10.75 7.24
C HIS A 59 -11.44 10.46 7.03
N VAL A 60 -12.11 11.29 6.24
CA VAL A 60 -13.54 11.11 5.92
C VAL A 60 -13.77 9.84 5.09
N VAL A 61 -12.94 9.60 4.08
CA VAL A 61 -13.05 8.40 3.22
C VAL A 61 -12.83 7.14 4.05
N ARG A 62 -11.78 7.10 4.87
CA ARG A 62 -11.48 5.99 5.77
C ARG A 62 -12.64 5.71 6.70
N HIS A 63 -13.17 6.75 7.35
CA HIS A 63 -14.25 6.62 8.31
C HIS A 63 -15.52 6.06 7.64
N ARG A 64 -15.89 6.56 6.45
CA ARG A 64 -17.04 6.02 5.70
C ARG A 64 -16.84 4.56 5.32
N LEU A 65 -15.65 4.21 4.84
CA LEU A 65 -15.35 2.83 4.48
C LEU A 65 -15.34 1.91 5.71
N ALA A 66 -14.86 2.39 6.86
CA ALA A 66 -14.90 1.62 8.11
C ALA A 66 -16.33 1.34 8.56
N LEU A 67 -17.26 2.28 8.39
CA LEU A 67 -18.68 2.05 8.67
C LEU A 67 -19.32 1.00 7.74
N SER A 68 -18.90 0.95 6.47
CA SER A 68 -19.44 0.04 5.47
C SER A 68 -18.77 -1.36 5.49
N PHE A 69 -17.47 -1.42 5.78
CA PHE A 69 -16.66 -2.64 5.67
C PHE A 69 -16.12 -3.16 7.00
N GLY A 70 -16.22 -2.37 8.07
CA GLY A 70 -15.63 -2.68 9.38
C GLY A 70 -14.15 -2.37 9.37
N ASP A 71 -13.33 -3.41 9.14
CA ASP A 71 -11.88 -3.26 9.10
C ASP A 71 -11.41 -2.77 7.72
N VAL A 72 -10.65 -1.68 7.73
CA VAL A 72 -10.16 -1.00 6.54
C VAL A 72 -8.68 -0.74 6.68
N ASN A 73 -7.90 -1.37 5.81
CA ASN A 73 -6.49 -1.06 5.64
C ASN A 73 -6.35 -0.05 4.50
N GLU A 74 -6.28 1.23 4.85
CA GLU A 74 -5.97 2.30 3.91
C GLU A 74 -4.48 2.63 3.98
N GLU A 75 -3.88 2.73 2.80
CA GLU A 75 -2.50 3.15 2.61
C GLU A 75 -2.46 4.31 1.60
N LEU A 76 -1.98 5.46 2.05
CA LEU A 76 -1.64 6.57 1.17
C LEU A 76 -0.33 6.26 0.47
N LYS A 77 -0.42 5.99 -0.84
CA LYS A 77 0.75 5.56 -1.64
C LYS A 77 1.62 6.73 -2.04
N ASN A 78 1.01 7.84 -2.42
CA ASN A 78 1.73 9.01 -2.89
C ASN A 78 0.89 10.27 -2.75
N VAL A 79 1.56 11.42 -2.55
CA VAL A 79 0.99 12.75 -2.74
C VAL A 79 1.98 13.55 -3.56
N ILE A 80 1.60 13.90 -4.78
CA ILE A 80 2.42 14.63 -5.74
C ILE A 80 1.84 16.02 -5.92
N LYS A 81 2.68 17.05 -5.76
CA LYS A 81 2.33 18.41 -6.18
C LYS A 81 2.62 18.56 -7.67
N ILE A 82 1.58 18.72 -8.49
CA ILE A 82 1.69 18.90 -9.93
C ILE A 82 1.93 20.38 -10.27
N ALA A 83 1.23 21.27 -9.59
CA ALA A 83 1.36 22.72 -9.77
C ALA A 83 1.19 23.45 -8.44
N LYS A 84 1.37 24.78 -8.43
CA LYS A 84 1.21 25.61 -7.23
C LYS A 84 -0.11 25.35 -6.49
N HIS A 85 -1.15 25.07 -7.25
CA HIS A 85 -2.54 24.93 -6.83
C HIS A 85 -3.12 23.54 -7.08
N LEU A 86 -2.33 22.58 -7.56
CA LEU A 86 -2.81 21.26 -7.95
C LEU A 86 -1.96 20.17 -7.29
N MET A 87 -2.62 19.28 -6.56
CA MET A 87 -2.03 18.08 -5.97
C MET A 87 -2.80 16.84 -6.41
N VAL A 88 -2.10 15.72 -6.49
CA VAL A 88 -2.68 14.40 -6.74
C VAL A 88 -2.24 13.47 -5.65
N ALA A 89 -3.22 12.91 -4.95
CA ALA A 89 -2.99 11.87 -3.98
C ALA A 89 -3.43 10.53 -4.55
N THR A 90 -2.60 9.51 -4.40
CA THR A 90 -2.88 8.14 -4.81
C THR A 90 -3.02 7.27 -3.57
N THR A 91 -4.10 6.50 -3.49
CA THR A 91 -4.38 5.59 -2.38
C THR A 91 -4.55 4.16 -2.83
N SER A 92 -4.28 3.27 -1.89
CA SER A 92 -4.62 1.85 -2.00
C SER A 92 -5.38 1.47 -0.74
N ILE A 93 -6.64 1.07 -0.90
CA ILE A 93 -7.51 0.68 0.20
C ILE A 93 -7.84 -0.80 0.05
N SER A 94 -7.59 -1.57 1.09
CA SER A 94 -7.98 -2.97 1.16
C SER A 94 -9.06 -3.17 2.21
N VAL A 95 -10.16 -3.78 1.80
CA VAL A 95 -11.31 -4.07 2.66
C VAL A 95 -11.71 -5.54 2.52
N THR A 96 -12.19 -6.13 3.61
CA THR A 96 -12.73 -7.49 3.60
C THR A 96 -14.25 -7.40 3.54
N ILE A 97 -14.88 -8.15 2.65
CA ILE A 97 -16.34 -8.20 2.54
C ILE A 97 -16.87 -9.01 3.72
N THR A 98 -17.58 -8.36 4.62
CA THR A 98 -18.23 -9.00 5.77
C THR A 98 -19.74 -9.09 5.58
N LYS A 99 -20.44 -9.74 6.51
CA LYS A 99 -21.92 -9.75 6.51
C LYS A 99 -22.49 -8.32 6.62
N GLN A 100 -21.83 -7.45 7.38
CA GLN A 100 -22.18 -6.04 7.50
C GLN A 100 -22.03 -5.31 6.15
N THR A 101 -20.97 -5.60 5.40
CA THR A 101 -20.78 -5.05 4.04
C THR A 101 -21.88 -5.48 3.09
N LEU A 102 -22.24 -6.77 3.10
CA LEU A 102 -23.34 -7.25 2.27
C LEU A 102 -24.66 -6.57 2.65
N ALA A 103 -24.92 -6.35 3.94
CA ALA A 103 -26.14 -5.67 4.38
C ALA A 103 -26.16 -4.16 4.07
N SER A 104 -25.01 -3.49 4.15
CA SER A 104 -24.91 -2.02 4.03
C SER A 104 -24.63 -1.53 2.61
N VAL A 105 -23.79 -2.25 1.85
CA VAL A 105 -23.33 -1.84 0.51
C VAL A 105 -24.00 -2.65 -0.60
N PHE A 106 -24.26 -3.94 -0.37
CA PHE A 106 -24.82 -4.84 -1.38
C PHE A 106 -26.11 -5.54 -0.92
N PRO A 107 -27.12 -4.82 -0.40
CA PRO A 107 -28.30 -5.44 0.23
C PRO A 107 -29.09 -6.33 -0.73
N HIS A 108 -28.98 -6.09 -2.04
CA HIS A 108 -29.59 -6.91 -3.08
C HIS A 108 -28.98 -8.33 -3.16
N LEU A 109 -27.69 -8.50 -2.82
CA LEU A 109 -27.02 -9.81 -2.81
C LEU A 109 -27.44 -10.70 -1.65
N LEU A 110 -28.11 -10.14 -0.64
CA LEU A 110 -28.75 -10.91 0.43
C LEU A 110 -30.16 -11.39 0.05
N ARG A 111 -30.79 -10.73 -0.93
CA ARG A 111 -32.16 -11.05 -1.38
C ARG A 111 -32.17 -11.97 -2.59
N ASP A 112 -31.14 -11.91 -3.42
CA ASP A 112 -31.00 -12.74 -4.62
C ASP A 112 -30.10 -13.95 -4.31
N ASP A 113 -30.73 -15.04 -3.88
CA ASP A 113 -30.07 -16.31 -3.56
C ASP A 113 -29.81 -17.19 -4.79
N LYS A 114 -30.33 -16.81 -5.97
CA LYS A 114 -30.26 -17.60 -7.21
C LYS A 114 -28.86 -18.11 -7.55
N PHE A 115 -27.83 -17.33 -7.21
CA PHE A 115 -26.44 -17.64 -7.54
C PHE A 115 -25.52 -17.79 -6.31
N GLY A 116 -26.06 -17.58 -5.09
CA GLY A 116 -25.27 -17.55 -3.86
C GLY A 116 -24.13 -16.54 -3.89
N LEU A 117 -24.28 -15.42 -4.60
CA LEU A 117 -23.21 -14.43 -4.77
C LEU A 117 -22.79 -13.80 -3.44
N GLY A 118 -23.76 -13.52 -2.55
CA GLY A 118 -23.47 -12.99 -1.22
C GLY A 118 -22.57 -13.92 -0.39
N SER A 119 -22.85 -15.23 -0.39
CA SER A 119 -22.02 -16.20 0.35
C SER A 119 -20.64 -16.40 -0.27
N LYS A 120 -20.51 -16.29 -1.60
CA LYS A 120 -19.21 -16.36 -2.29
C LYS A 120 -18.32 -15.14 -2.05
N LEU A 121 -18.92 -13.97 -1.91
CA LEU A 121 -18.20 -12.73 -1.65
C LEU A 121 -17.80 -12.59 -0.18
N LEU A 122 -18.50 -13.24 0.74
CA LEU A 122 -18.18 -13.17 2.17
C LEU A 122 -16.76 -13.68 2.45
N GLY A 123 -15.97 -12.86 3.14
CA GLY A 123 -14.57 -13.14 3.47
C GLY A 123 -13.57 -12.81 2.35
N GLN A 124 -14.04 -12.40 1.17
CA GLN A 124 -13.14 -11.96 0.09
C GLN A 124 -12.57 -10.58 0.40
N ARG A 125 -11.31 -10.37 -0.01
CA ARG A 125 -10.64 -9.07 0.14
C ARG A 125 -10.64 -8.32 -1.19
N ILE A 126 -11.14 -7.10 -1.19
CA ILE A 126 -11.08 -6.18 -2.33
C ILE A 126 -9.96 -5.18 -2.08
N THR A 127 -9.08 -5.00 -3.06
CA THR A 127 -8.09 -3.92 -3.06
C THR A 127 -8.47 -2.89 -4.12
N MET A 128 -8.86 -1.69 -3.67
CA MET A 128 -9.19 -0.54 -4.48
C MET A 128 -7.99 0.38 -4.59
N ARG A 129 -7.63 0.79 -5.80
CA ARG A 129 -6.60 1.81 -6.05
C ARG A 129 -7.30 3.05 -6.57
N GLY A 130 -7.08 4.18 -5.90
CA GLY A 130 -7.72 5.45 -6.20
C GLY A 130 -6.70 6.56 -6.42
N SER A 131 -7.10 7.57 -7.19
CA SER A 131 -6.38 8.83 -7.30
C SER A 131 -7.38 9.97 -7.07
N THR A 132 -7.01 10.94 -6.25
CA THR A 132 -7.82 12.13 -5.94
C THR A 132 -7.02 13.36 -6.28
N PHE A 133 -7.62 14.23 -7.10
CA PHE A 133 -7.07 15.52 -7.48
C PHE A 133 -7.58 16.58 -6.51
N PHE A 134 -6.68 17.41 -6.01
CA PHE A 134 -6.99 18.54 -5.16
C PHE A 134 -6.54 19.82 -5.83
N GLU A 135 -7.48 20.71 -6.07
CA GLU A 135 -7.26 22.02 -6.69
C GLU A 135 -7.66 23.13 -5.72
N TRP A 136 -6.80 24.15 -5.55
CA TRP A 136 -7.00 25.23 -4.58
C TRP A 136 -6.75 26.59 -5.20
N GLY A 137 -7.68 27.54 -5.09
CA GLY A 137 -7.41 28.94 -5.43
C GLY A 137 -7.15 29.18 -6.92
N VAL A 138 -8.12 28.84 -7.77
CA VAL A 138 -8.28 29.58 -9.03
C VAL A 138 -8.74 31.00 -8.66
N THR A 139 -7.79 31.90 -8.41
CA THR A 139 -8.10 33.33 -8.57
C THR A 139 -8.29 33.56 -10.07
N CYS A 140 -9.55 33.70 -10.47
CA CYS A 140 -9.91 34.33 -11.75
C CYS A 140 -9.42 35.77 -11.79
#